data_AF-A4RZ01-F1
#
_entry.id   AF-A4RZ01-F1
#
_cell.length_a   1.000
_cell.length_b   1.000
_cell.length_c   1.000
_cell.angle_alpha   90.00
_cell.angle_beta   90.00
_cell.angle_gamma   90.00
#
_symmetry.space_group_name_H-M   'P 1'
#
loop_
_entity.id
_entity.type
_entity.pdbx_description
1 polymer ?
#
loop_
_entity_poly.entity_id
_entity_poly.type
_entity_poly.pdbx_seq_one_letter_code
_entity_poly.pdbx_strand_id
1 'polypeptide(L)'
;IVRRDPSEPEPEPKARLVSVRGKFETVYDPPPPPPNGTGFTITLRAAPELDATNVVVGRVVSGDEVLEEISQLPTVKDNTSSPFFAVAKSIGDKRALVAEQAFRKPFRKVQFMKCGVVAKSAPASEDEAPQ
;
A
#
# COMPACT_ATOMS: atom_id res chain seq x y z
N ILE A 1 10.48 15.62 6.20
CA ILE A 1 9.18 14.98 5.86
C ILE A 1 8.20 16.10 5.57
N VAL A 2 7.86 16.33 4.31
CA VAL A 2 6.92 17.38 3.90
C VAL A 2 5.52 16.80 4.05
N ARG A 3 4.76 17.23 5.05
CA ARG A 3 3.32 16.97 5.11
C ARG A 3 2.65 17.97 4.17
N ARG A 4 2.11 17.49 3.04
CA ARG A 4 1.19 18.31 2.24
C ARG A 4 -0.15 18.36 2.98
N ASP A 5 -0.74 19.54 3.05
CA ASP A 5 -2.06 19.71 3.65
C ASP A 5 -3.11 19.04 2.74
N PRO A 6 -4.07 18.27 3.30
CA PRO A 6 -5.05 17.52 2.51
C PRO A 6 -6.07 18.42 1.77
N SER A 7 -6.01 19.74 1.96
CA SER A 7 -6.82 20.74 1.26
C SER A 7 -6.10 21.37 0.06
N GLU A 8 -4.81 21.07 -0.17
CA GLU A 8 -4.12 21.58 -1.34
C GLU A 8 -4.60 20.85 -2.61
N PRO A 9 -4.98 21.60 -3.67
CA PRO A 9 -5.36 20.99 -4.94
C PRO A 9 -4.18 20.21 -5.52
N GLU A 10 -4.47 19.06 -6.14
CA GLU A 10 -3.43 18.25 -6.79
C GLU A 10 -2.65 19.11 -7.79
N PRO A 11 -1.30 19.05 -7.77
CA PRO A 11 -0.48 19.90 -8.63
C PRO A 11 -0.78 19.58 -10.08
N GLU A 12 -1.23 20.58 -10.84
CA GLU A 12 -1.49 20.43 -12.26
C GLU A 12 -0.25 19.89 -12.98
N PRO A 13 -0.41 18.91 -13.89
CA PRO A 13 0.71 18.32 -14.61
C PRO A 13 1.44 19.41 -15.40
N LYS A 14 2.76 19.53 -15.17
CA LYS A 14 3.57 20.56 -15.83
C LYS A 14 3.65 20.25 -17.33
N ALA A 15 3.01 21.08 -18.14
CA ALA A 15 3.07 20.97 -19.59
C ALA A 15 4.38 21.58 -20.12
N ARG A 16 5.08 20.85 -20.99
CA ARG A 16 6.21 21.36 -21.77
C ARG A 16 5.89 21.22 -23.25
N LEU A 17 6.08 22.30 -24.01
CA LEU A 17 5.97 22.24 -25.46
C LEU A 17 7.29 21.72 -26.03
N VAL A 18 7.27 20.56 -26.68
CA VAL A 18 8.46 19.93 -27.26
C VAL A 18 8.27 19.83 -28.77
N SER A 19 9.29 20.16 -29.56
CA SER A 19 9.26 19.89 -30.99
C SER A 19 9.70 18.46 -31.26
N VAL A 20 8.75 17.59 -31.63
CA VAL A 20 9.02 16.21 -32.03
C VAL A 20 8.74 16.11 -33.52
N ARG A 21 9.78 15.78 -34.31
CA ARG A 21 9.68 15.59 -35.78
C ARG A 21 9.06 16.78 -36.54
N GLY A 22 9.39 18.01 -36.13
CA GLY A 22 8.93 19.23 -36.79
C GLY A 22 7.49 19.64 -36.45
N LYS A 23 6.85 18.99 -35.47
CA LYS A 23 5.56 19.40 -34.90
C LYS A 23 5.72 19.70 -33.42
N PHE A 24 5.02 20.72 -32.94
CA PHE A 24 5.00 21.06 -31.51
C PHE A 24 3.97 20.17 -30.81
N GLU A 25 4.46 19.32 -29.91
CA GLU A 25 3.64 18.45 -29.08
C GLU A 25 3.71 18.93 -27.63
N THR A 26 2.55 19.07 -26.99
CA THR A 26 2.47 19.37 -25.56
C THR A 26 2.66 18.07 -24.79
N VAL A 27 3.84 17.91 -24.17
CA VAL A 27 4.16 16.78 -23.32
C VAL A 27 3.77 17.14 -21.89
N TYR A 28 2.94 16.30 -21.27
CA TYR A 28 2.55 16.44 -19.87
C TYR A 28 3.48 15.57 -19.02
N ASP A 29 4.27 16.21 -18.17
CA ASP A 29 5.04 15.47 -17.16
C ASP A 29 4.05 14.93 -16.11
N PRO A 30 4.11 13.62 -15.77
CA PRO A 30 3.28 13.09 -14.70
C PRO A 30 3.64 13.79 -13.38
N PRO A 31 2.65 14.11 -12.53
CA PRO A 31 2.92 14.73 -11.24
C PRO A 31 3.84 13.83 -10.41
N PRO A 32 4.74 14.42 -9.59
CA PRO A 32 5.60 13.64 -8.73
C PRO A 32 4.74 12.80 -7.77
N PRO A 33 5.15 11.54 -7.50
CA PRO A 33 4.38 10.67 -6.64
C PRO A 33 4.15 11.32 -5.25
N PRO A 34 3.02 11.02 -4.60
CA PRO A 34 2.74 11.52 -3.26
C PRO A 34 3.87 11.17 -2.29
N PRO A 35 4.16 12.01 -1.28
CA PRO A 35 5.17 11.71 -0.29
C PRO A 35 4.75 10.48 0.53
N ASN A 36 5.72 9.65 0.91
CA ASN A 36 5.47 8.49 1.77
C ASN A 36 4.92 8.94 3.13
N GLY A 37 3.78 8.35 3.53
CA GLY A 37 3.15 8.56 4.83
C GLY A 37 3.74 7.68 5.94
N THR A 38 2.96 7.47 7.00
CA THR A 38 3.32 6.57 8.13
C THR A 38 2.77 5.16 7.99
N GLY A 39 1.93 4.90 6.98
CA GLY A 39 1.42 3.56 6.71
C GLY A 39 2.53 2.66 6.20
N PHE A 40 2.57 1.41 6.68
CA PHE A 40 3.51 0.39 6.23
C PHE A 40 2.81 -0.95 6.08
N THR A 41 3.44 -1.86 5.34
CA THR A 41 2.92 -3.20 5.09
C THR A 41 4.04 -4.21 5.35
N ILE A 42 3.68 -5.35 5.92
CA ILE A 42 4.58 -6.47 6.14
C ILE A 42 4.13 -7.57 5.18
N THR A 43 5.06 -8.07 4.37
CA THR A 43 4.80 -9.16 3.43
C THR A 43 4.97 -10.50 4.15
N LEU A 44 4.01 -11.41 3.95
CA LEU A 44 4.08 -12.79 4.44
C LEU A 44 4.72 -13.75 3.42
N ARG A 45 4.80 -13.32 2.16
CA ARG A 45 5.35 -14.07 1.03
C ARG A 45 6.07 -13.10 0.09
N ALA A 46 6.89 -13.63 -0.80
CA ALA A 46 7.48 -12.84 -1.88
C ALA A 46 6.38 -12.18 -2.72
N ALA A 47 6.47 -10.86 -2.90
CA ALA A 47 5.50 -10.03 -3.60
C ALA A 47 6.23 -9.05 -4.54
N PRO A 48 6.84 -9.55 -5.63
CA PRO A 48 7.61 -8.74 -6.57
C PRO A 48 6.79 -7.65 -7.26
N GLU A 49 5.46 -7.79 -7.27
CA GLU A 49 4.54 -6.78 -7.79
C GLU A 49 4.58 -5.46 -7.00
N LEU A 50 5.03 -5.47 -5.74
CA LEU A 50 5.10 -4.29 -4.89
C LEU A 50 6.41 -3.51 -5.06
N ASP A 51 7.43 -4.10 -5.69
CA ASP A 51 8.76 -3.48 -5.83
C ASP A 51 8.74 -2.22 -6.71
N ALA A 52 7.78 -2.11 -7.63
CA ALA A 52 7.62 -0.95 -8.50
C ALA A 52 6.99 0.26 -7.78
N THR A 53 6.20 0.02 -6.72
CA THR A 53 5.36 1.04 -6.08
C THR A 53 5.75 1.35 -4.64
N ASN A 54 6.34 0.38 -3.94
CA ASN A 54 6.62 0.45 -2.51
C ASN A 54 8.13 0.39 -2.24
N VAL A 55 8.58 1.18 -1.27
CA VAL A 55 9.98 1.18 -0.84
C VAL A 55 10.17 0.16 0.28
N VAL A 56 11.12 -0.77 0.10
CA VAL A 56 11.51 -1.71 1.15
C VAL A 56 12.38 -0.99 2.19
N VAL A 57 11.89 -0.89 3.43
CA VAL A 57 12.57 -0.16 4.52
C VAL A 57 13.36 -1.10 5.44
N GLY A 58 12.98 -2.37 5.52
CA GLY A 58 13.63 -3.36 6.38
C GLY A 58 12.98 -4.73 6.30
N ARG A 59 13.46 -5.65 7.14
CA ARG A 59 12.94 -7.02 7.27
C ARG A 59 12.56 -7.33 8.72
N VAL A 60 11.61 -8.23 8.89
CA VAL A 60 11.32 -8.84 10.18
C VAL A 60 12.46 -9.79 10.53
N VAL A 61 12.90 -9.79 11.78
CA VAL A 61 14.01 -10.64 12.28
C VAL A 61 13.51 -11.72 13.23
N SER A 62 12.38 -11.48 13.90
CA SER A 62 11.79 -12.38 14.90
C SER A 62 10.30 -12.12 15.03
N GLY A 63 9.53 -13.14 15.43
CA GLY A 63 8.09 -13.03 15.67
C GLY A 63 7.23 -13.36 14.44
N ASP A 64 7.74 -14.20 13.54
CA ASP A 64 6.98 -14.66 12.36
C ASP A 64 5.72 -15.42 12.79
N GLU A 65 5.75 -16.12 13.94
CA GLU A 65 4.58 -16.80 14.50
C GLU A 65 3.40 -15.84 14.77
N VAL A 66 3.70 -14.62 15.22
CA VAL A 66 2.66 -13.61 15.49
C VAL A 66 2.06 -13.09 14.17
N LEU A 67 2.88 -12.97 13.13
CA LEU A 67 2.42 -12.56 11.81
C LEU A 67 1.53 -13.63 11.18
N GLU A 68 1.87 -14.90 11.36
CA GLU A 68 1.04 -16.02 10.92
C GLU A 68 -0.32 -16.03 11.65
N GLU A 69 -0.34 -15.86 12.97
CA GLU A 69 -1.60 -15.77 13.73
C GLU A 69 -2.49 -14.61 13.26
N ILE A 70 -1.90 -13.44 12.98
CA ILE A 70 -2.62 -12.28 12.45
C ILE A 70 -3.21 -12.60 11.07
N SER A 71 -2.45 -13.33 10.22
CA SER A 71 -2.89 -13.70 8.87
C SER A 71 -4.10 -14.66 8.86
N GLN A 72 -4.23 -15.48 9.90
CA GLN A 72 -5.30 -16.46 10.06
C GLN A 72 -6.57 -15.87 10.70
N LEU A 73 -6.54 -14.61 11.14
CA LEU A 73 -7.71 -13.98 11.72
C LEU A 73 -8.88 -13.97 10.72
N PRO A 74 -10.11 -14.23 11.18
CA PRO A 74 -11.26 -14.16 10.30
C PRO A 74 -11.42 -12.71 9.82
N THR A 75 -11.44 -12.54 8.51
CA THR A 75 -11.65 -11.26 7.84
C THR A 75 -13.01 -11.19 7.20
N VAL A 76 -13.52 -9.97 7.01
CA VAL A 76 -14.70 -9.76 6.18
C VAL A 76 -14.43 -10.30 4.77
N LYS A 77 -15.29 -11.20 4.32
CA LYS A 77 -15.21 -11.81 2.99
C LYS A 77 -15.30 -10.74 1.90
N ASP A 78 -14.39 -10.80 0.95
CA ASP A 78 -14.48 -9.98 -0.26
C ASP A 78 -15.64 -10.50 -1.13
N ASN A 79 -16.62 -9.63 -1.38
CA ASN A 79 -17.79 -9.94 -2.21
C ASN A 79 -17.87 -9.05 -3.47
N THR A 80 -16.75 -8.44 -3.86
CA THR A 80 -16.66 -7.51 -5.00
C THR A 80 -17.06 -8.18 -6.31
N SER A 81 -16.84 -9.48 -6.45
CA SER A 81 -17.20 -10.26 -7.64
C SER A 81 -18.68 -10.63 -7.73
N SER A 82 -19.51 -10.30 -6.74
CA SER A 82 -20.93 -10.61 -6.79
C SER A 82 -21.67 -9.67 -7.73
N PRO A 83 -22.51 -10.17 -8.65
CA PRO A 83 -23.27 -9.34 -9.57
C PRO A 83 -24.20 -8.37 -8.83
N PHE A 84 -24.72 -8.76 -7.66
CA PHE A 84 -25.56 -7.89 -6.83
C PHE A 84 -24.79 -6.72 -6.23
N PHE A 85 -23.53 -6.95 -5.84
CA PHE A 85 -22.67 -5.90 -5.28
C PHE A 85 -22.25 -4.90 -6.37
N ALA A 86 -21.90 -5.40 -7.55
CA ALA A 86 -21.56 -4.56 -8.70
C ALA A 86 -22.73 -3.63 -9.10
N VAL A 87 -23.95 -4.17 -9.15
CA VAL A 87 -25.16 -3.39 -9.46
C VAL A 87 -25.48 -2.38 -8.34
N ALA A 88 -25.37 -2.79 -7.07
CA ALA A 88 -25.59 -1.88 -5.95
C ALA A 88 -24.59 -0.70 -5.95
N LYS A 89 -23.34 -0.97 -6.32
CA LYS A 89 -22.30 0.07 -6.49
C LYS A 89 -22.61 1.00 -7.65
N SER A 90 -23.05 0.48 -8.80
CA SER A 90 -23.41 1.32 -9.96
C SER A 90 -24.63 2.21 -9.71
N ILE A 91 -25.56 1.77 -8.85
CA ILE A 91 -26.74 2.55 -8.43
C ILE A 91 -26.38 3.57 -7.33
N GLY A 92 -25.18 3.48 -6.74
CA GLY A 92 -24.74 4.37 -5.68
C GLY A 92 -25.33 4.04 -4.30
N ASP A 93 -25.65 2.78 -4.02
CA ASP A 93 -26.09 2.37 -2.68
C ASP A 93 -24.95 2.63 -1.67
N LYS A 94 -25.21 3.52 -0.70
CA LYS A 94 -24.27 3.89 0.36
C LYS A 94 -23.78 2.68 1.14
N ARG A 95 -24.61 1.64 1.29
CA ARG A 95 -24.25 0.42 2.01
C ARG A 95 -23.20 -0.39 1.26
N ALA A 96 -23.25 -0.40 -0.07
CA ALA A 96 -22.26 -1.06 -0.90
C ALA A 96 -20.89 -0.38 -0.77
N LEU A 97 -20.88 0.96 -0.76
CA LEU A 97 -19.66 1.75 -0.57
C LEU A 97 -19.02 1.52 0.82
N VAL A 98 -19.83 1.48 1.88
CA VAL A 98 -19.34 1.19 3.24
C VAL A 98 -18.84 -0.24 3.36
N ALA A 99 -19.51 -1.20 2.72
CA ALA A 99 -19.08 -2.60 2.73
C ALA A 99 -17.73 -2.79 2.03
N GLU A 100 -17.49 -2.10 0.92
CA GLU A 100 -16.21 -2.15 0.19
C GLU A 100 -15.02 -1.79 1.09
N GLN A 101 -15.17 -0.72 1.87
CA GLN A 101 -14.13 -0.24 2.79
C GLN A 101 -13.87 -1.21 3.95
N ALA A 102 -14.82 -2.10 4.25
CA ALA A 102 -14.71 -3.08 5.32
C ALA A 102 -14.17 -4.44 4.84
N PHE A 103 -14.07 -4.67 3.53
CA PHE A 103 -13.54 -5.93 3.01
C PHE A 103 -12.10 -6.18 3.44
N ARG A 104 -11.76 -7.46 3.67
CA ARG A 104 -10.45 -7.91 4.21
C ARG A 104 -10.08 -7.33 5.58
N LYS A 105 -10.94 -6.53 6.21
CA LYS A 105 -10.72 -6.05 7.58
C LYS A 105 -10.88 -7.22 8.56
N PRO A 106 -9.92 -7.46 9.46
CA PRO A 106 -10.09 -8.45 10.52
C PRO A 106 -11.25 -8.08 11.45
N PHE A 107 -12.03 -9.08 11.89
CA PHE A 107 -13.07 -8.84 12.90
C PHE A 107 -12.48 -8.45 14.27
N ARG A 108 -11.27 -8.93 14.56
CA ARG A 108 -10.53 -8.59 15.79
C ARG A 108 -9.59 -7.42 15.53
N LYS A 109 -9.66 -6.40 16.39
CA LYS A 109 -8.78 -5.23 16.30
C LYS A 109 -7.37 -5.60 16.75
N VAL A 110 -6.40 -5.53 15.83
CA VAL A 110 -4.96 -5.66 16.13
C VAL A 110 -4.42 -4.29 16.53
N GLN A 111 -3.67 -4.22 17.63
CA GLN A 111 -3.11 -2.96 18.15
C GLN A 111 -1.66 -3.17 18.58
N PHE A 112 -0.81 -2.19 18.25
CA PHE A 112 0.54 -2.11 18.76
C PHE A 112 0.52 -1.40 20.13
N MET A 113 0.84 -2.14 21.20
CA MET A 113 0.73 -1.62 22.57
C MET A 113 2.01 -0.90 23.02
N LYS A 114 3.17 -1.54 22.86
CA LYS A 114 4.48 -0.99 23.23
C LYS A 114 5.42 -1.16 22.05
N CYS A 115 5.97 -0.06 21.55
CA CYS A 115 6.95 -0.03 20.46
C CYS A 115 8.10 0.91 20.83
N GLY A 116 9.29 0.63 20.33
CA GLY A 116 10.49 1.41 20.61
C GLY A 116 11.65 1.01 19.72
N VAL A 117 12.75 1.75 19.83
CA VAL A 117 14.00 1.45 19.14
C VAL A 117 14.85 0.56 20.04
N VAL A 118 15.30 -0.58 19.51
CA VAL A 118 16.24 -1.47 20.20
C VAL A 118 17.65 -1.13 19.72
N ALA A 119 18.60 -1.03 20.65
CA ALA A 119 20.01 -0.86 20.29
C ALA A 119 20.45 -2.06 19.44
N LYS A 120 21.19 -1.78 18.36
CA LYS A 120 21.61 -2.78 17.38
C LYS A 120 22.29 -3.98 18.06
N SER A 121 21.65 -5.15 18.04
CA SER A 121 22.35 -6.41 18.23
C SER A 121 23.16 -6.73 16.98
N ALA A 122 24.33 -7.33 17.16
CA ALA A 122 25.28 -7.61 16.09
C ALA A 122 24.63 -8.35 14.90
N PRO A 123 25.06 -8.08 13.65
CA PRO A 123 24.54 -8.80 12.50
C PRO A 123 24.92 -10.28 12.63
N ALA A 124 23.92 -11.16 12.68
CA ALA A 124 24.14 -12.58 12.44
C ALA A 124 24.61 -12.73 10.98
N SER A 125 25.87 -13.12 10.82
CA SER A 125 26.51 -13.48 9.57
C SER A 125 26.07 -14.88 9.10
N GLU A 126 26.16 -15.09 7.78
CA GLU A 126 26.25 -16.39 7.04
C GLU A 126 24.90 -17.11 6.81
N ASP A 127 24.39 -17.16 5.57
CA ASP A 127 24.78 -17.99 4.40
C ASP A 127 23.87 -19.23 4.30
N GLU A 128 22.95 -19.26 3.33
CA GLU A 128 22.62 -20.47 2.57
C GLU A 128 21.82 -20.09 1.30
N ALA A 129 22.52 -20.01 0.18
CA ALA A 129 21.91 -20.08 -1.15
C ALA A 129 21.81 -21.56 -1.55
N PRO A 130 20.64 -22.09 -1.91
CA PRO A 130 20.58 -23.42 -2.52
C PRO A 130 21.02 -23.32 -3.98
N GLN A 131 21.95 -24.20 -4.36
CA GLN A 131 22.35 -24.54 -5.73
C GLN A 131 21.20 -25.21 -6.48
#